data_AF-A0ABD1F9B4-F1
#
_entry.id   AF-A0ABD1F9B4-F1
#
_cell.length_a   1.000
_cell.length_b   1.000
_cell.length_c   1.000
_cell.angle_alpha   90.00
_cell.angle_beta   90.00
_cell.angle_gamma   90.00
#
_symmetry.space_group_name_H-M   'P 1'
#
loop_
_entity.id
_entity.type
_entity.pdbx_description
1 polymer ?
#
loop_
_entity_poly.entity_id
_entity_poly.type
_entity_poly.pdbx_seq_one_letter_code
_entity_poly.pdbx_strand_id
1 'polypeptide(L)'
;MFIKIGLIFCSLLIVAFSFPQEVENLSRSIDIQPNGNFKWSYTNSDGSSQLQEGSAKPTGEGDDVEELVSGSYDFIDTNGNPHHVEYTAGEDGYLVNSLDVPVAKAREDHPAHVRAHEYRLAHPDPEEE
;
A
#
# COMPACT_ATOMS: atom_id res chain seq x y z
N MET A 1 -50.64 -22.11 -4.77
CA MET A 1 -50.66 -20.63 -4.67
C MET A 1 -49.62 -20.10 -3.68
N PHE A 2 -49.44 -20.75 -2.52
CA PHE A 2 -48.46 -20.35 -1.49
C PHE A 2 -46.98 -20.39 -1.91
N ILE A 3 -46.56 -21.36 -2.74
CA ILE A 3 -45.18 -21.46 -3.26
C ILE A 3 -44.80 -20.25 -4.14
N LYS A 4 -45.75 -19.72 -4.93
CA LYS A 4 -45.53 -18.56 -5.80
C LYS A 4 -45.42 -17.26 -4.99
N ILE A 5 -46.17 -17.14 -3.90
CA ILE A 5 -46.13 -15.98 -2.99
C ILE A 5 -44.81 -15.97 -2.20
N GLY A 6 -44.32 -17.14 -1.77
CA GLY A 6 -43.02 -17.27 -1.09
C GLY A 6 -41.83 -16.92 -1.99
N LEU A 7 -41.85 -17.33 -3.26
CA LEU A 7 -40.82 -16.99 -4.24
C LEU A 7 -40.76 -15.49 -4.56
N ILE A 8 -41.93 -14.83 -4.70
CA ILE A 8 -42.01 -13.38 -4.95
C ILE A 8 -41.48 -12.58 -3.74
N PHE A 9 -41.78 -13.02 -2.51
CA PHE A 9 -41.29 -12.37 -1.29
C PHE A 9 -39.77 -12.55 -1.13
N CYS A 10 -39.23 -13.73 -1.47
CA CYS A 10 -37.79 -13.99 -1.42
C CYS A 10 -37.03 -13.17 -2.48
N SER A 11 -37.56 -13.03 -3.71
CA SER A 11 -36.93 -12.18 -4.73
C SER A 11 -36.92 -10.70 -4.37
N LEU A 12 -37.98 -10.19 -3.72
CA LEU A 12 -38.03 -8.80 -3.25
C LEU A 12 -37.03 -8.53 -2.11
N LEU A 13 -36.81 -9.52 -1.24
CA LEU A 13 -35.83 -9.46 -0.15
C LEU A 13 -34.37 -9.45 -0.67
N ILE A 14 -34.07 -10.17 -1.76
CA ILE A 14 -32.73 -10.19 -2.37
C ILE A 14 -32.41 -8.84 -3.04
N VAL A 15 -33.38 -8.21 -3.71
CA VAL A 15 -33.19 -6.89 -4.34
C VAL A 15 -32.96 -5.79 -3.30
N ALA A 16 -33.59 -5.88 -2.13
CA ALA A 16 -33.40 -4.91 -1.05
C ALA A 16 -31.99 -4.93 -0.43
N PHE A 17 -31.24 -6.02 -0.56
CA PHE A 17 -29.85 -6.10 -0.10
C PHE A 17 -28.84 -5.56 -1.13
N SER A 18 -29.29 -5.32 -2.38
CA SER A 18 -28.42 -4.88 -3.49
C SER A 18 -28.41 -3.35 -3.68
N PHE A 19 -28.94 -2.58 -2.73
CA PHE A 19 -28.81 -1.13 -2.79
C PHE A 19 -27.38 -0.71 -2.41
N PRO A 20 -26.76 0.24 -3.14
CA PRO A 20 -25.48 0.80 -2.75
C PRO A 20 -25.64 1.42 -1.36
N GLN A 21 -24.92 0.89 -0.38
CA GLN A 21 -24.92 1.45 0.96
C GLN A 21 -24.17 2.79 0.91
N GLU A 22 -24.76 3.84 1.48
CA GLU A 22 -24.06 5.10 1.65
C GLU A 22 -22.87 4.87 2.60
N VAL A 23 -21.67 5.18 2.14
CA VAL A 23 -20.43 5.01 2.91
C VAL A 23 -20.22 6.26 3.77
N GLU A 24 -20.34 6.09 5.09
CA GLU A 24 -20.15 7.16 6.07
C GLU A 24 -18.69 7.22 6.53
N ASN A 25 -18.19 8.43 6.77
CA ASN A 25 -16.89 8.62 7.42
C ASN A 25 -17.04 8.49 8.94
N LEU A 26 -16.50 7.42 9.52
CA LEU A 26 -16.60 7.12 10.96
C LEU A 26 -15.62 7.94 11.79
N SER A 27 -14.40 8.13 11.27
CA SER A 27 -13.37 8.92 11.93
C SER A 27 -12.45 9.59 10.94
N ARG A 28 -11.95 10.77 11.31
CA ARG A 28 -10.94 11.52 10.57
C ARG A 28 -10.02 12.26 11.53
N SER A 29 -8.72 12.23 11.26
CA SER A 29 -7.71 13.01 11.97
C SER A 29 -6.79 13.69 10.95
N ILE A 30 -6.50 14.97 11.18
CA ILE A 30 -5.59 15.77 10.35
C ILE A 30 -4.71 16.57 11.30
N ASP A 31 -3.40 16.41 11.15
CA ASP A 31 -2.35 17.14 11.85
C ASP A 31 -1.37 17.68 10.81
N ILE A 32 -1.18 19.00 10.79
CA ILE A 32 -0.30 19.69 9.85
C ILE A 32 0.58 20.61 10.66
N GLN A 33 1.89 20.40 10.58
CA GLN A 33 2.88 21.14 11.33
C GLN A 33 3.50 22.24 10.45
N PRO A 34 3.88 23.40 11.02
CA PRO A 34 4.50 24.48 10.27
C PRO A 34 5.85 24.14 9.62
N ASN A 35 6.51 23.07 10.07
CA ASN A 35 7.79 22.59 9.55
C ASN A 35 7.64 21.71 8.28
N GLY A 36 6.42 21.56 7.74
CA GLY A 36 6.15 20.72 6.58
C GLY A 36 5.80 19.27 6.91
N ASN A 37 5.92 18.85 8.18
CA ASN A 37 5.44 17.53 8.58
C ASN A 37 3.92 17.50 8.62
N PHE A 38 3.33 16.39 8.24
CA PHE A 38 1.90 16.19 8.34
C PHE A 38 1.57 14.74 8.68
N LYS A 39 0.38 14.54 9.23
CA LYS A 39 -0.21 13.23 9.46
C LYS A 39 -1.70 13.32 9.30
N TRP A 40 -2.29 12.38 8.58
CA TRP A 40 -3.73 12.30 8.47
C TRP A 40 -4.18 10.85 8.42
N SER A 41 -5.43 10.62 8.84
CA SER A 41 -6.07 9.32 8.77
C SER A 41 -7.58 9.44 8.65
N TYR A 42 -8.20 8.42 8.09
CA TYR A 42 -9.65 8.27 8.11
C TYR A 42 -10.06 6.80 8.17
N THR A 43 -11.30 6.57 8.61
CA THR A 43 -11.97 5.27 8.59
C THR A 43 -13.40 5.46 8.13
N ASN A 44 -13.87 4.59 7.24
CA ASN A 44 -15.21 4.63 6.68
C ASN A 44 -16.04 3.41 7.14
N SER A 45 -17.36 3.50 7.00
CA SER A 45 -18.31 2.49 7.45
C SER A 45 -18.27 1.18 6.66
N ASP A 46 -17.68 1.20 5.46
CA ASP A 46 -17.47 0.04 4.60
C ASP A 46 -16.23 -0.78 4.97
N GLY A 47 -15.50 -0.37 6.02
CA GLY A 47 -14.27 -1.01 6.47
C GLY A 47 -13.01 -0.48 5.79
N SER A 48 -13.13 0.47 4.85
CA SER A 48 -11.96 1.13 4.27
C SER A 48 -11.34 2.12 5.27
N SER A 49 -10.02 2.16 5.29
CA SER A 49 -9.26 3.08 6.14
C SER A 49 -7.99 3.53 5.44
N GLN A 50 -7.45 4.67 5.89
CA GLN A 50 -6.14 5.14 5.43
C GLN A 50 -5.42 5.87 6.56
N LEU A 51 -4.10 5.72 6.57
CA LEU A 51 -3.15 6.46 7.38
C LEU A 51 -2.03 6.96 6.47
N GLN A 52 -1.64 8.21 6.60
CA GLN A 52 -0.48 8.76 5.90
C GLN A 52 0.23 9.77 6.78
N GLU A 53 1.55 9.74 6.76
CA GLU A 53 2.40 10.77 7.35
C GLU A 53 3.47 11.18 6.35
N GLY A 54 3.86 12.45 6.43
CA GLY A 54 4.91 13.01 5.60
C GLY A 54 5.87 13.82 6.45
N SER A 55 7.15 13.77 6.08
CA SER A 55 8.19 14.59 6.68
C SER A 55 9.01 15.26 5.61
N ALA A 56 9.33 16.54 5.83
CA ALA A 56 10.28 17.30 5.04
C ALA A 56 11.62 17.31 5.79
N LYS A 57 12.65 16.68 5.22
CA LYS A 57 14.00 16.64 5.80
C LYS A 57 14.96 17.45 4.95
N PRO A 58 15.72 18.40 5.51
CA PRO A 58 16.79 19.05 4.78
C PRO A 58 17.83 18.00 4.38
N THR A 59 18.09 17.86 3.09
CA THR A 59 19.26 17.13 2.61
C THR A 59 20.44 18.06 2.80
N GLY A 60 21.53 17.61 3.44
CA GLY A 60 22.63 18.47 3.89
C GLY A 60 23.39 19.29 2.83
N GLU A 61 22.92 19.31 1.56
CA GLU A 61 23.42 20.11 0.46
C GLU A 61 22.40 21.19 0.04
N GLY A 62 22.78 22.46 0.19
CA GLY A 62 22.00 23.58 -0.36
C GLY A 62 20.62 23.79 0.28
N ASP A 63 19.67 24.25 -0.54
CA ASP A 63 18.25 24.48 -0.19
C ASP A 63 17.38 23.25 -0.51
N ASP A 64 17.99 22.10 -0.82
CA ASP A 64 17.26 20.89 -1.19
C ASP A 64 16.61 20.25 0.04
N VAL A 65 15.35 19.84 -0.13
CA VAL A 65 14.53 19.21 0.89
C VAL A 65 14.03 17.90 0.33
N GLU A 66 14.32 16.81 1.03
CA GLU A 66 13.75 15.50 0.72
C GLU A 66 12.40 15.37 1.44
N GLU A 67 11.36 15.14 0.65
CA GLU A 67 10.04 14.80 1.15
C GLU A 67 9.91 13.28 1.19
N LEU A 68 9.70 12.74 2.40
CA LEU A 68 9.41 11.32 2.61
C LEU A 68 7.96 11.19 3.08
N VAL A 69 7.14 10.47 2.32
CA VAL A 69 5.76 10.14 2.67
C VAL A 69 5.67 8.64 2.90
N SER A 70 5.07 8.23 4.00
CA SER A 70 4.72 6.84 4.26
C SER A 70 3.24 6.73 4.61
N GLY A 71 2.66 5.58 4.33
CA GLY A 71 1.27 5.36 4.69
C GLY A 71 0.82 3.94 4.45
N SER A 72 -0.42 3.70 4.82
CA SER A 72 -1.13 2.46 4.56
C SER A 72 -2.59 2.71 4.29
N TYR A 73 -3.23 1.79 3.59
CA TYR A 73 -4.69 1.74 3.47
C TYR A 73 -5.19 0.31 3.53
N ASP A 74 -6.38 0.16 4.08
CA ASP A 74 -7.12 -1.10 4.15
C ASP A 74 -8.42 -0.99 3.36
N PHE A 75 -8.83 -2.07 2.72
CA PHE A 75 -10.15 -2.17 2.09
C PHE A 75 -10.62 -3.62 2.01
N ILE A 76 -11.91 -3.82 1.74
CA ILE A 76 -12.51 -5.14 1.52
C ILE A 76 -12.91 -5.24 0.05
N ASP A 77 -12.49 -6.29 -0.66
CA ASP A 77 -12.86 -6.50 -2.06
C ASP A 77 -14.33 -6.93 -2.23
N THR A 78 -14.76 -7.07 -3.48
CA THR A 78 -16.12 -7.52 -3.82
C THR A 78 -16.43 -8.95 -3.37
N ASN A 79 -15.42 -9.74 -3.02
CA ASN A 79 -15.55 -11.10 -2.54
C ASN A 79 -15.53 -11.20 -1.01
N GLY A 80 -15.35 -10.07 -0.30
CA GLY A 80 -15.25 -10.01 1.15
C GLY A 80 -13.84 -10.26 1.70
N ASN A 81 -12.80 -10.28 0.85
CA ASN A 81 -11.42 -10.45 1.27
C ASN A 81 -10.86 -9.10 1.77
N PRO A 82 -10.19 -9.07 2.94
CA PRO A 82 -9.49 -7.88 3.38
C PRO A 82 -8.15 -7.73 2.65
N HIS A 83 -7.82 -6.49 2.31
CA HIS A 83 -6.59 -6.08 1.64
C HIS A 83 -5.88 -5.03 2.46
N HIS A 84 -4.56 -5.15 2.54
CA HIS A 84 -3.68 -4.21 3.23
C HIS A 84 -2.58 -3.79 2.27
N VAL A 85 -2.32 -2.48 2.20
CA VAL A 85 -1.29 -1.91 1.36
C VAL A 85 -0.48 -0.92 2.18
N GLU A 86 0.83 -1.13 2.23
CA GLU A 86 1.79 -0.17 2.78
C GLU A 86 2.57 0.47 1.63
N TYR A 87 2.93 1.73 1.78
CA TYR A 87 3.72 2.43 0.77
C TYR A 87 4.66 3.46 1.38
N THR A 88 5.71 3.77 0.63
CA THR A 88 6.65 4.86 0.90
C THR A 88 6.93 5.59 -0.42
N ALA A 89 6.97 6.92 -0.38
CA ALA A 89 7.31 7.79 -1.49
C ALA A 89 8.44 8.73 -1.05
N GLY A 90 9.57 8.69 -1.74
CA GLY A 90 10.76 9.50 -1.44
C GLY A 90 11.73 9.52 -2.62
N GLU A 91 13.02 9.70 -2.36
CA GLU A 91 14.07 9.74 -3.40
C GLU A 91 14.09 8.48 -4.28
N ASP A 92 13.88 7.30 -3.68
CA ASP A 92 13.81 6.01 -4.38
C ASP A 92 12.51 5.80 -5.19
N GLY A 93 11.64 6.82 -5.27
CA GLY A 93 10.34 6.77 -5.93
C GLY A 93 9.24 6.19 -5.05
N TYR A 94 8.23 5.58 -5.67
CA TYR A 94 7.07 5.00 -4.99
C TYR A 94 7.24 3.49 -4.79
N LEU A 95 7.48 3.09 -3.55
CA LEU A 95 7.66 1.71 -3.13
C LEU A 95 6.39 1.23 -2.44
N VAL A 96 5.86 0.09 -2.86
CA VAL A 96 4.63 -0.49 -2.33
C VAL A 96 4.89 -1.89 -1.81
N ASN A 97 4.37 -2.20 -0.64
CA ASN A 97 4.35 -3.52 -0.05
C ASN A 97 2.89 -3.97 0.14
N SER A 98 2.46 -4.94 -0.67
CA SER A 98 1.14 -5.55 -0.56
C SER A 98 1.13 -6.92 -1.24
N LEU A 99 0.24 -7.79 -0.77
CA LEU A 99 -0.07 -9.06 -1.45
C LEU A 99 -0.69 -8.84 -2.84
N ASP A 100 -1.30 -7.67 -3.07
CA ASP A 100 -1.94 -7.33 -4.34
C ASP A 100 -0.95 -6.84 -5.39
N VAL A 101 0.26 -6.47 -4.98
CA VAL A 101 1.29 -5.96 -5.87
C VAL A 101 2.20 -7.12 -6.28
N PRO A 102 2.31 -7.42 -7.58
CA PRO A 102 3.22 -8.46 -8.04
C PRO A 102 4.66 -8.11 -7.69
N VAL A 103 5.29 -8.96 -6.87
CA VAL A 103 6.72 -8.86 -6.63
C VAL A 103 7.44 -9.37 -7.86
N ALA A 104 8.31 -8.53 -8.43
CA ALA A 104 9.17 -8.95 -9.52
C ALA A 104 9.94 -10.21 -9.11
N LYS A 105 9.86 -11.26 -9.92
CA LYS A 105 10.67 -12.46 -9.66
C LYS A 105 12.13 -12.03 -9.58
N ALA A 106 12.84 -12.47 -8.54
CA ALA A 106 14.28 -12.29 -8.48
C ALA A 106 14.87 -12.78 -9.80
N ARG A 107 15.74 -11.97 -10.39
CA ARG A 107 16.47 -12.37 -11.59
C ARG A 107 17.21 -13.67 -11.26
N GLU A 108 16.96 -14.74 -12.02
CA GLU A 108 17.83 -15.90 -11.94
C GLU A 108 19.23 -15.47 -12.39
N ASP A 109 20.22 -15.67 -11.52
CA ASP A 109 21.60 -15.27 -11.81
C ASP A 109 22.09 -16.01 -13.04
N HIS A 110 22.37 -15.25 -14.11
CA HIS A 110 22.97 -15.84 -15.30
C HIS A 110 24.30 -16.51 -14.91
N PRO A 111 24.66 -17.69 -15.44
CA PRO A 111 25.89 -18.41 -15.06
C PRO A 111 27.17 -17.57 -15.16
N ALA A 112 27.16 -16.51 -15.99
CA ALA A 112 28.26 -15.55 -16.07
C ALA A 112 28.42 -14.70 -14.79
N HIS A 113 27.33 -14.28 -14.15
CA HIS A 113 27.37 -13.55 -12.87
C HIS A 113 27.90 -14.42 -11.75
N VAL A 114 27.43 -15.68 -11.66
CA VAL A 114 27.93 -16.66 -10.69
C VAL A 114 29.44 -16.84 -10.85
N ARG A 115 29.91 -17.12 -12.07
CA ARG A 115 31.35 -17.26 -12.35
C ARG A 115 32.16 -16.01 -12.02
N ALA A 116 31.64 -14.83 -12.32
CA ALA A 116 32.32 -13.58 -12.03
C ALA A 116 32.43 -13.32 -10.52
N HIS A 117 31.40 -13.67 -9.75
CA HIS A 117 31.41 -13.59 -8.28
C HIS A 117 32.41 -14.59 -7.68
N GLU A 118 32.39 -15.84 -8.13
CA GLU A 118 33.35 -16.87 -7.72
C GLU A 118 34.79 -16.44 -8.03
N TYR A 119 35.04 -15.88 -9.21
CA TYR A 119 36.36 -15.37 -9.57
C TYR A 119 36.81 -14.25 -8.63
N ARG A 120 35.95 -13.29 -8.30
CA ARG A 120 36.29 -12.19 -7.39
C ARG A 120 36.58 -12.67 -5.97
N LEU A 121 35.83 -13.65 -5.47
CA LEU A 121 36.10 -14.26 -4.17
C LEU A 121 37.42 -15.04 -4.15
N ALA A 122 37.75 -15.71 -5.26
CA ALA A 122 38.99 -16.46 -5.41
C ALA A 122 40.22 -15.58 -5.69
N HIS A 123 40.02 -14.34 -6.14
CA HIS A 123 41.07 -13.37 -6.44
C HIS A 123 40.75 -12.03 -5.74
N PRO A 124 40.90 -11.97 -4.39
CA PRO A 124 40.78 -10.71 -3.67
C PRO A 124 41.79 -9.69 -4.21
N ASP A 125 41.39 -8.42 -4.29
CA ASP A 125 42.31 -7.36 -4.68
C ASP A 125 43.49 -7.31 -3.69
N PRO A 126 44.73 -7.14 -4.18
CA PRO A 126 45.87 -6.96 -3.31
C PRO A 126 45.67 -5.69 -2.46
N GLU A 127 46.05 -5.74 -1.18
CA GLU A 127 46.04 -4.55 -0.33
C GLU A 127 46.97 -3.49 -0.97
N GLU A 128 46.43 -2.29 -1.20
CA GLU A 128 47.24 -1.16 -1.69
C GLU A 128 48.22 -0.75 -0.58
N GLU A 129 49.54 -0.80 -0.85
CA GLU A 129 50.61 -0.34 0.06
C GLU A 129 50.72 1.19 0.14
#